data_AF-A0A843XHG6-F1
#
_entry.id   AF-A0A843XHG6-F1
#
_cell.length_a   1.000
_cell.length_b   1.000
_cell.length_c   1.000
_cell.angle_alpha   90.00
_cell.angle_beta   90.00
_cell.angle_gamma   90.00
#
_symmetry.space_group_name_H-M   'P 1'
#
loop_
_entity.id
_entity.type
_entity.pdbx_description
1 polymer ?
#
loop_
_entity_poly.entity_id
_entity_poly.type
_entity_poly.pdbx_seq_one_letter_code
_entity_poly.pdbx_strand_id
1 'polypeptide(L)'
;MDDKTIRKSGTERFLWNKTITTDMMVLEHSSAVEAFPLSYNGVPSTITTAIGQMAISKGRQGREAGNLIRVYLANLRLKGVGTDVLITVYEPIIINPLSESAMTVGAGPAVPAAESGCLPASEVFKLAVTSFKVHDWSLFGSGA
;
A
#
# COMPACT_ATOMS: atom_id res chain seq x y z
N MET A 1 -18.99 15.44 22.65
CA MET A 1 -18.24 15.58 21.38
C MET A 1 -17.50 14.27 21.20
N ASP A 2 -18.05 13.45 20.31
CA ASP A 2 -17.88 12.00 20.34
C ASP A 2 -16.55 11.57 19.75
N ASP A 3 -15.74 10.91 20.59
CA ASP A 3 -14.57 10.15 20.21
C ASP A 3 -15.02 8.88 19.47
N LYS A 4 -15.06 8.97 18.13
CA LYS A 4 -15.21 7.78 17.27
C LYS A 4 -13.86 7.07 17.16
N THR A 5 -13.46 6.41 18.24
CA THR A 5 -12.43 5.38 18.21
C THR A 5 -12.95 4.20 17.40
N ILE A 6 -12.62 4.19 16.10
CA ILE A 6 -12.85 3.07 15.20
C ILE A 6 -12.06 1.88 15.76
N ARG A 7 -12.77 0.86 16.26
CA ARG A 7 -12.18 -0.39 16.75
C ARG A 7 -11.55 -1.15 15.57
N LYS A 8 -10.26 -0.90 15.30
CA LYS A 8 -9.48 -1.72 14.35
C LYS A 8 -9.19 -3.08 14.95
N SER A 9 -9.45 -4.14 14.20
CA SER A 9 -9.26 -5.54 14.61
C SER A 9 -7.76 -5.86 14.80
N GLY A 10 -7.45 -6.84 15.66
CA GLY A 10 -6.06 -7.18 16.04
C GLY A 10 -5.17 -7.59 14.86
N THR A 11 -5.74 -8.19 13.81
CA THR A 11 -5.02 -8.62 12.61
C THR A 11 -4.67 -7.44 11.70
N GLU A 12 -5.55 -6.44 11.60
CA GLU A 12 -5.26 -5.18 10.91
C GLU A 12 -4.05 -4.53 11.58
N ARG A 13 -4.09 -4.36 12.90
CA ARG A 13 -2.98 -3.76 13.68
C ARG A 13 -1.64 -4.48 13.48
N PHE A 14 -1.65 -5.79 13.24
CA PHE A 14 -0.43 -6.60 13.10
C PHE A 14 0.24 -6.44 11.72
N LEU A 15 -0.51 -6.40 10.62
CA LEU A 15 0.04 -6.10 9.29
C LEU A 15 0.43 -4.62 9.16
N TRP A 16 -0.34 -3.73 9.80
CA TRP A 16 0.02 -2.34 10.00
C TRP A 16 1.37 -2.23 10.72
N ASN A 17 1.55 -2.86 11.88
CA ASN A 17 2.83 -2.83 12.61
C ASN A 17 3.95 -3.67 11.97
N LYS A 18 3.73 -4.44 10.90
CA LYS A 18 4.83 -5.10 10.19
C LYS A 18 5.34 -4.27 9.01
N THR A 19 4.48 -3.46 8.41
CA THR A 19 4.83 -2.61 7.24
C THR A 19 5.05 -1.14 7.62
N ILE A 20 4.38 -0.65 8.68
CA ILE A 20 4.45 0.74 9.19
C ILE A 20 5.51 0.91 10.30
N THR A 21 6.14 -0.17 10.80
CA THR A 21 7.24 -0.07 11.79
C THR A 21 8.57 0.31 11.15
N THR A 22 8.52 1.28 10.24
CA THR A 22 9.67 2.13 9.96
C THR A 22 9.33 3.46 10.62
N ASP A 23 10.16 3.92 11.55
CA ASP A 23 10.01 5.13 12.40
C ASP A 23 9.79 6.46 11.63
N MET A 24 9.55 6.40 10.32
CA MET A 24 9.50 7.50 9.37
C MET A 24 8.22 7.52 8.52
N MET A 25 7.21 6.69 8.82
CA MET A 25 5.95 6.66 8.06
C MET A 25 4.84 7.48 8.74
N VAL A 26 4.29 8.47 8.03
CA VAL A 26 3.14 9.29 8.46
C VAL A 26 1.88 8.80 7.75
N LEU A 27 0.87 8.37 8.51
CA LEU A 27 -0.42 7.89 7.97
C LEU A 27 -1.36 9.06 7.66
N GLU A 28 -1.83 9.17 6.42
CA GLU A 28 -2.75 10.23 5.98
C GLU A 28 -4.21 9.77 6.00
N HIS A 29 -4.50 8.57 5.50
CA HIS A 29 -5.87 8.05 5.39
C HIS A 29 -5.91 6.52 5.56
N SER A 30 -7.00 5.97 6.13
CA SER A 30 -7.20 4.53 6.28
C SER A 30 -8.69 4.17 6.25
N SER A 31 -9.05 3.13 5.50
CA SER A 31 -10.42 2.61 5.39
C SER A 31 -10.46 1.08 5.29
N ALA A 32 -11.55 0.45 5.73
CA ALA A 32 -11.78 -1.00 5.62
C ALA A 32 -13.20 -1.27 5.10
N VAL A 33 -13.34 -2.18 4.13
CA VAL A 33 -14.61 -2.54 3.50
C VAL A 33 -14.63 -4.03 3.19
N GLU A 34 -15.80 -4.67 3.31
CA GLU A 34 -16.01 -6.03 2.82
C GLU A 34 -16.08 -6.05 1.29
N ALA A 35 -15.30 -6.92 0.66
CA ALA A 35 -15.29 -7.06 -0.80
C ALA A 35 -16.18 -8.21 -1.23
N PHE A 36 -17.44 -7.88 -1.48
CA PHE A 36 -18.45 -8.81 -1.97
C PHE A 36 -18.12 -9.55 -3.30
N PRO A 37 -17.27 -9.07 -4.23
CA PRO A 37 -16.90 -9.88 -5.40
C PRO A 37 -15.74 -10.86 -5.15
N LEU A 38 -15.03 -10.76 -4.02
CA LEU A 38 -13.91 -11.63 -3.67
C LEU A 38 -14.35 -12.62 -2.59
N SER A 39 -15.08 -13.66 -2.97
CA SER A 39 -15.46 -14.74 -2.06
C SER A 39 -14.99 -16.10 -2.58
N TYR A 40 -14.62 -16.97 -1.64
CA TYR A 40 -14.32 -18.38 -1.90
C TYR A 40 -15.24 -19.23 -1.03
N ASN A 41 -15.97 -20.16 -1.62
CA ASN A 41 -16.97 -21.00 -0.93
C ASN A 41 -17.95 -20.21 -0.03
N GLY A 42 -18.39 -19.04 -0.50
CA GLY A 42 -19.33 -18.18 0.25
C GLY A 42 -18.71 -17.41 1.42
N VAL A 43 -17.40 -17.52 1.65
CA VAL A 43 -16.69 -16.71 2.65
C VAL A 43 -16.20 -15.41 2.01
N PRO A 44 -16.71 -14.24 2.42
CA PRO A 44 -16.31 -12.95 1.85
C PRO A 44 -14.90 -12.54 2.30
N SER A 45 -14.16 -11.91 1.39
CA SER A 45 -12.87 -11.29 1.69
C SER A 45 -13.03 -9.88 2.27
N THR A 46 -12.01 -9.42 2.98
CA THR A 46 -11.96 -8.05 3.52
C THR A 46 -10.85 -7.28 2.83
N ILE A 47 -11.11 -6.03 2.46
CA ILE A 47 -10.11 -5.12 1.92
C ILE A 47 -9.90 -3.97 2.90
N THR A 48 -8.65 -3.76 3.28
CA THR A 48 -8.26 -2.62 4.09
C THR A 48 -7.24 -1.80 3.34
N THR A 49 -7.46 -0.50 3.17
CA THR A 49 -6.55 0.41 2.48
C THR A 49 -5.98 1.47 3.42
N ALA A 50 -4.79 1.97 3.08
CA ALA A 50 -4.23 3.19 3.65
C ALA A 50 -3.36 3.92 2.65
N ILE A 51 -3.17 5.21 2.95
CA ILE A 51 -2.23 6.09 2.27
C ILE A 51 -1.38 6.73 3.35
N GLY A 52 -0.08 6.76 3.14
CA GLY A 52 0.86 7.46 4.02
C GLY A 52 2.07 7.96 3.25
N GLN A 53 2.92 8.71 3.93
CA GLN A 53 4.21 9.15 3.39
C GLN A 53 5.34 8.52 4.19
N MET A 54 6.46 8.27 3.54
CA MET A 54 7.65 7.71 4.16
C MET A 54 8.90 8.36 3.56
N ALA A 55 9.91 8.58 4.40
CA ALA A 55 11.25 8.91 3.93
C ALA A 55 12.11 7.64 3.87
N ILE A 56 12.63 7.29 2.69
CA ILE A 56 13.44 6.09 2.48
C ILE A 56 14.84 6.46 2.02
N SER A 57 15.84 6.05 2.78
CA SER A 57 17.25 6.02 2.38
C SER A 57 17.66 4.59 2.06
N LYS A 58 18.51 4.39 1.04
CA LYS A 58 19.13 3.08 0.79
C LYS A 58 20.11 2.78 1.92
N GLY A 59 20.27 1.52 2.34
CA GLY A 59 21.00 1.16 3.57
C GLY A 59 22.49 1.56 3.64
N ARG A 60 23.12 1.96 2.52
CA ARG A 60 24.48 2.52 2.50
C ARG A 60 24.50 4.05 2.59
N GLN A 61 23.35 4.68 2.51
CA GLN A 61 23.15 6.13 2.55
C GLN A 61 22.57 6.48 3.92
N GLY A 62 23.10 7.52 4.56
CA GLY A 62 22.58 7.98 5.85
C GLY A 62 21.12 8.44 5.75
N ARG A 63 20.46 8.61 6.89
CA ARG A 63 19.06 9.09 6.99
C ARG A 63 18.84 10.41 6.24
N GLU A 64 19.87 11.25 6.18
CA GLU A 64 19.90 12.54 5.48
C GLU A 64 19.71 12.43 3.95
N ALA A 65 19.89 11.23 3.37
CA ALA A 65 19.69 10.94 1.94
C ALA A 65 18.30 10.34 1.63
N GLY A 66 17.35 10.45 2.57
CA GLY A 66 16.02 9.89 2.42
C GLY A 66 15.20 10.57 1.33
N ASN A 67 14.68 9.80 0.39
CA ASN A 67 13.66 10.25 -0.57
C ASN A 67 12.29 10.24 0.09
N LEU A 68 11.52 11.31 -0.10
CA LEU A 68 10.15 11.37 0.38
C LEU A 68 9.23 10.73 -0.67
N ILE A 69 8.47 9.74 -0.24
CA ILE A 69 7.53 9.01 -1.09
C ILE A 69 6.16 8.94 -0.43
N ARG A 70 5.10 8.97 -1.23
CA ARG A 70 3.76 8.52 -0.83
C ARG A 70 3.63 7.03 -1.11
N VAL A 71 2.99 6.32 -0.19
CA VAL A 71 2.74 4.88 -0.25
C VAL A 71 1.25 4.65 -0.14
N TYR A 72 0.68 4.01 -1.15
CA TYR A 72 -0.67 3.48 -1.13
C TYR A 72 -0.59 1.99 -0.83
N LEU A 73 -1.37 1.52 0.14
CA LEU A 73 -1.33 0.14 0.61
C LEU A 73 -2.75 -0.41 0.68
N ALA A 74 -2.96 -1.60 0.14
CA ALA A 74 -4.17 -2.38 0.33
C ALA A 74 -3.83 -3.79 0.79
N ASN A 75 -4.46 -4.20 1.88
CA ASN A 75 -4.46 -5.59 2.32
C ASN A 75 -5.80 -6.24 1.97
N LEU A 76 -5.78 -7.21 1.07
CA LEU A 76 -6.92 -8.03 0.69
C LEU A 76 -6.81 -9.38 1.40
N ARG A 77 -7.58 -9.55 2.47
CA ARG A 77 -7.63 -10.80 3.25
C ARG A 77 -8.60 -11.77 2.57
N LEU A 78 -8.06 -12.78 1.89
CA LEU A 78 -8.79 -13.89 1.28
C LEU A 78 -9.11 -14.95 2.34
N LYS A 79 -10.09 -14.66 3.20
CA LYS A 79 -10.42 -15.47 4.39
C LYS A 79 -10.68 -16.95 4.06
N GLY A 80 -11.35 -17.24 2.95
CA GLY A 80 -11.69 -18.60 2.55
C GLY A 80 -10.49 -19.51 2.27
N VAL A 81 -9.29 -18.94 2.05
CA VAL A 81 -8.05 -19.66 1.77
C VAL A 81 -6.90 -19.24 2.69
N GLY A 82 -7.20 -18.54 3.79
CA GLY A 82 -6.21 -18.15 4.80
C GLY A 82 -5.07 -17.25 4.29
N THR A 83 -5.23 -16.57 3.16
CA THR A 83 -4.16 -15.82 2.49
C THR A 83 -4.40 -14.30 2.54
N ASP A 84 -3.32 -13.52 2.57
CA ASP A 84 -3.33 -12.07 2.36
C ASP A 84 -2.68 -11.71 1.03
N VAL A 85 -3.29 -10.76 0.33
CA VAL A 85 -2.66 -10.09 -0.82
C VAL A 85 -2.39 -8.64 -0.43
N LEU A 86 -1.12 -8.27 -0.44
CA LEU A 86 -0.67 -6.90 -0.18
C LEU A 86 -0.37 -6.19 -1.49
N ILE A 87 -1.14 -5.17 -1.83
CA ILE A 87 -0.89 -4.28 -2.97
C ILE A 87 -0.23 -3.02 -2.42
N THR A 88 0.94 -2.67 -2.96
CA THR A 88 1.64 -1.43 -2.62
C THR A 88 1.95 -0.64 -3.89
N VAL A 89 1.71 0.67 -3.84
CA VAL A 89 2.10 1.60 -4.90
C VAL A 89 2.92 2.71 -4.28
N TYR A 90 4.09 2.95 -4.84
CA TYR A 90 5.01 4.00 -4.40
C TYR A 90 4.97 5.15 -5.39
N GLU A 91 4.71 6.35 -4.90
CA GLU A 91 4.72 7.60 -5.66
C GLU A 91 5.82 8.49 -5.08
N PRO A 92 6.90 8.77 -5.83
CA PRO A 92 7.91 9.73 -5.39
C PRO A 92 7.31 11.12 -5.21
N ILE A 93 7.67 11.81 -4.12
CA ILE A 93 7.32 13.23 -3.90
C ILE A 93 8.58 14.08 -4.05
N ILE A 94 9.66 13.72 -3.35
CA ILE A 94 10.94 14.44 -3.38
C ILE A 94 12.09 13.44 -3.49
N ILE A 95 12.95 13.64 -4.48
CA ILE A 95 14.23 12.95 -4.62
C ILE A 95 15.31 13.79 -3.95
N ASN A 96 15.94 13.23 -2.93
CA ASN A 96 16.98 13.90 -2.17
C ASN A 96 18.27 13.99 -3.00
N PRO A 97 18.95 15.16 -3.05
CA PRO A 97 20.21 15.31 -3.78
C PRO A 97 21.33 14.35 -3.37
N LEU A 98 21.33 13.90 -2.11
CA LEU A 98 22.30 12.94 -1.57
C LEU A 98 21.90 11.48 -1.85
N SER A 99 20.70 11.25 -2.39
CA SER A 99 20.25 9.90 -2.76
C SER A 99 20.95 9.42 -4.02
N GLU A 100 21.18 8.11 -4.12
CA GLU A 100 21.78 7.51 -5.32
C GLU A 100 20.85 7.68 -6.54
N SER A 101 19.54 7.68 -6.29
CA SER A 101 18.52 7.90 -7.32
C SER A 101 18.65 9.26 -7.99
N ALA A 102 19.14 10.29 -7.29
CA ALA A 102 19.32 11.63 -7.85
C ALA A 102 20.24 11.64 -9.08
N MET A 103 21.22 10.73 -9.16
CA MET A 103 22.10 10.64 -10.34
C MET A 103 21.39 10.12 -11.58
N THR A 104 20.29 9.38 -11.42
CA THR A 104 19.55 8.75 -12.54
C THR A 104 18.33 9.57 -12.95
N VAL A 105 17.56 10.06 -11.97
CA VAL A 105 16.26 10.71 -12.22
C VAL A 105 16.24 12.20 -11.88
N GLY A 106 17.39 12.76 -11.45
CA GLY A 106 17.49 14.13 -10.98
C GLY A 106 17.04 14.28 -9.52
N ALA A 107 17.56 15.33 -8.86
CA ALA A 107 17.14 15.70 -7.52
C ALA A 107 15.99 16.73 -7.56
N GLY A 108 15.23 16.80 -6.48
CA GLY A 108 14.15 17.77 -6.30
C GLY A 108 12.76 17.13 -6.32
N PRO A 109 11.70 17.94 -6.52
CA PRO A 109 10.34 17.44 -6.63
C PRO A 109 10.23 16.44 -7.79
N ALA A 110 9.60 15.30 -7.53
CA ALA A 110 9.30 14.36 -8.59
C ALA A 110 8.20 14.94 -9.50
N VAL A 111 8.33 14.71 -10.80
CA VAL A 111 7.29 15.07 -11.78
C VAL A 111 6.07 14.16 -11.55
N PRO A 112 4.88 14.70 -11.29
CA PRO A 112 3.67 13.89 -11.15
C PRO A 112 3.41 13.06 -12.41
N ALA A 113 2.93 11.83 -12.24
CA ALA A 113 2.67 10.91 -13.36
C ALA A 113 1.73 11.53 -14.41
N ALA A 114 0.71 12.27 -13.96
CA ALA A 114 -0.24 12.96 -14.83
C ALA A 114 0.44 13.96 -15.79
N GLU A 115 1.47 14.67 -15.33
CA GLU A 115 2.21 15.64 -16.15
C GLU A 115 3.08 14.96 -17.20
N SER A 116 3.41 13.68 -16.98
CA SER A 116 4.14 12.84 -17.94
C SER A 116 3.20 12.06 -18.88
N GLY A 117 1.88 12.30 -18.84
CA GLY A 117 0.89 11.55 -19.62
C GLY A 117 0.60 10.14 -19.10
N CYS A 118 1.08 9.81 -17.89
CA CYS A 118 0.83 8.53 -17.22
C CYS A 118 -0.37 8.64 -16.27
N LEU A 119 -0.99 7.51 -15.94
CA LEU A 119 -2.03 7.47 -14.91
C LEU A 119 -1.46 7.83 -13.53
N PRO A 120 -2.15 8.65 -12.72
CA PRO A 120 -1.76 8.93 -11.34
C PRO A 120 -1.65 7.65 -10.50
N ALA A 121 -0.70 7.62 -9.57
CA ALA A 121 -0.50 6.48 -8.68
C ALA A 121 -1.75 6.11 -7.86
N SER A 122 -2.53 7.12 -7.46
CA SER A 122 -3.82 6.94 -6.80
C SER A 122 -4.85 6.22 -7.67
N GLU A 123 -4.89 6.51 -8.97
CA GLU A 123 -5.79 5.86 -9.92
C GLU A 123 -5.33 4.43 -10.22
N VAL A 124 -4.03 4.23 -10.43
CA VAL A 124 -3.45 2.89 -10.59
C VAL A 124 -3.75 2.02 -9.37
N PHE A 125 -3.55 2.57 -8.17
CA PHE A 125 -3.86 1.87 -6.92
C PHE A 125 -5.35 1.53 -6.81
N LYS A 126 -6.24 2.50 -7.07
CA LYS A 126 -7.69 2.27 -7.06
C LYS A 126 -8.09 1.17 -8.04
N LEU A 127 -7.60 1.24 -9.28
CA LEU A 127 -7.86 0.24 -10.30
C LEU A 127 -7.36 -1.14 -9.86
N ALA A 128 -6.11 -1.25 -9.39
CA ALA A 128 -5.55 -2.51 -8.93
C ALA A 128 -6.38 -3.16 -7.81
N VAL A 129 -6.87 -2.36 -6.85
CA VAL A 129 -7.71 -2.84 -5.75
C VAL A 129 -9.11 -3.23 -6.22
N THR A 130 -9.76 -2.41 -7.05
CA THR A 130 -11.15 -2.65 -7.46
C THR A 130 -11.30 -3.68 -8.57
N SER A 131 -10.26 -3.88 -9.38
CA SER A 131 -10.24 -4.87 -10.46
C SER A 131 -9.62 -6.21 -10.05
N PHE A 132 -9.12 -6.33 -8.82
CA PHE A 132 -8.51 -7.58 -8.35
C PHE A 132 -9.53 -8.73 -8.40
N LYS A 133 -9.16 -9.82 -9.06
CA LYS A 133 -9.95 -11.05 -9.18
C LYS A 133 -9.02 -12.25 -9.07
N VAL A 134 -9.47 -13.26 -8.33
CA VAL A 134 -8.88 -14.59 -8.39
C VAL A 134 -9.65 -15.38 -9.45
N HIS A 135 -8.96 -15.73 -10.54
CA HIS A 135 -9.55 -16.52 -11.62
C HIS A 135 -9.47 -18.02 -11.37
N ASP A 136 -8.40 -18.46 -10.71
CA ASP A 136 -8.18 -19.86 -10.36
C ASP A 136 -7.80 -19.95 -8.87
N TRP A 137 -8.73 -20.48 -8.07
CA TRP A 137 -8.55 -20.63 -6.63
C TRP A 137 -7.68 -21.84 -6.25
N SER A 138 -7.40 -22.76 -7.20
CA SER A 138 -6.48 -23.88 -6.96
C SER A 138 -5.03 -23.41 -6.70
N LEU A 139 -4.72 -22.16 -7.03
CA LEU A 139 -3.47 -21.48 -6.67
C LEU A 139 -3.16 -21.56 -5.17
N PHE A 140 -4.20 -21.55 -4.32
CA PHE A 140 -4.05 -21.59 -2.87
C PHE A 140 -4.04 -23.02 -2.31
N GLY A 141 -3.89 -24.01 -3.18
CA GLY A 141 -3.91 -25.43 -2.87
C GLY A 141 -5.08 -26.13 -3.58
N SER A 142 -4.90 -27.42 -3.89
CA SER A 142 -6.00 -28.25 -4.39
C SER A 142 -7.01 -28.45 -3.27
N GLY A 143 -8.16 -27.79 -3.34
CA GLY A 143 -9.34 -28.26 -2.64
C GLY A 143 -9.78 -29.58 -3.25
N ALA A 144 -9.33 -30.69 -2.68
CA ALA A 144 -9.99 -32.00 -2.74
C ALA A 144 -10.05 -32.54 -1.32
#